data_AF-A0A7U7J0G8-F1
#
_entry.id   AF-A0A7U7J0G8-F1
#
_cell.length_a   1.000
_cell.length_b   1.000
_cell.length_c   1.000
_cell.angle_alpha   90.00
_cell.angle_beta   90.00
_cell.angle_gamma   90.00
#
_symmetry.space_group_name_H-M   'P 1'
#
loop_
_entity.id
_entity.type
_entity.pdbx_description
1 polymer ?
#
loop_
_entity_poly.entity_id
_entity_poly.type
_entity_poly.pdbx_seq_one_letter_code
_entity_poly.pdbx_strand_id
1 'polypeptide(L)'
;MTRNHDASTPHPSLDEESLLPRPTRRTVLTAGSVALGGAGACTLAAPFLDSLRRTRASSAASTQEETVLDISVQDLEPGAHKIVVWQGMPVAIQRRTPEMIRALEDPALLAQLLDPQSRIRQQPREAENAHRSLRPDYGVYVTICTHLGCVPDYQNITSLPASGGFFCPCHGSQFDGAGRVLRNMPAPYNLPVPPLHFVDDHTIRLGESLLSPHYGMNSIQQL
;
A
#
# COMPACT_ATOMS: atom_id res chain seq x y z
N MET A 1 45.29 77.33 -52.55
CA MET A 1 45.65 76.15 -51.73
C MET A 1 45.11 76.38 -50.32
N THR A 2 44.08 75.59 -49.97
CA THR A 2 43.98 74.72 -48.77
C THR A 2 43.50 75.44 -47.50
N ARG A 3 42.24 75.19 -47.08
CA ARG A 3 41.80 74.31 -45.95
C ARG A 3 42.23 74.87 -44.58
N ASN A 4 41.37 75.02 -43.56
CA ASN A 4 40.40 74.05 -43.07
C ASN A 4 39.31 74.71 -42.19
N HIS A 5 38.13 74.09 -42.21
CA HIS A 5 37.11 74.13 -41.16
C HIS A 5 37.65 73.55 -39.85
N ASP A 6 37.19 74.09 -38.72
CA ASP A 6 36.73 73.25 -37.62
C ASP A 6 35.76 74.02 -36.72
N ALA A 7 34.47 73.65 -36.78
CA ALA A 7 33.47 74.07 -35.81
C ALA A 7 32.99 72.79 -35.14
N SER A 8 33.56 72.50 -33.98
CA SER A 8 33.23 71.34 -33.17
C SER A 8 31.80 71.49 -32.62
N THR A 9 30.87 70.70 -33.13
CA THR A 9 29.56 70.49 -32.51
C THR A 9 29.69 69.44 -31.40
N PRO A 10 29.07 69.64 -30.22
CA PRO A 10 29.09 68.64 -29.17
C PRO A 10 28.11 67.51 -29.53
N HIS A 11 28.61 66.27 -29.56
CA HIS A 11 27.76 65.08 -29.65
C HIS A 11 27.06 64.84 -28.30
N PRO A 12 25.73 64.64 -28.27
CA PRO A 12 25.04 64.22 -27.06
C PRO A 12 25.41 62.76 -26.76
N SER A 13 25.84 62.49 -25.53
CA SER A 13 26.00 61.13 -25.01
C SER A 13 24.64 60.44 -25.03
N LEU A 14 24.54 59.32 -25.75
CA LEU A 14 23.37 58.46 -25.68
C LEU A 14 23.40 57.74 -24.34
N ASP A 15 22.56 58.21 -23.42
CA ASP A 15 22.28 57.51 -22.16
C ASP A 15 21.70 56.12 -22.50
N GLU A 16 22.54 55.09 -22.35
CA GLU A 16 22.23 53.68 -22.59
C GLU A 16 21.12 53.15 -21.66
N GLU A 17 20.71 53.93 -20.67
CA GLU A 17 19.65 53.62 -19.71
C GLU A 17 18.23 53.67 -20.31
N SER A 18 18.05 54.25 -21.51
CA SER A 18 16.71 54.48 -22.09
C SER A 18 16.12 53.33 -22.92
N LEU A 19 16.85 52.23 -23.12
CA LEU A 19 16.43 51.15 -24.02
C LEU A 19 15.43 50.15 -23.41
N LEU A 20 15.19 50.20 -22.09
CA LEU A 20 14.14 49.40 -21.47
C LEU A 20 12.80 50.16 -21.53
N PRO A 21 11.77 49.65 -22.22
CA PRO A 21 10.47 50.29 -22.28
C PRO A 21 9.92 50.54 -20.87
N ARG A 22 9.60 51.80 -20.53
CA ARG A 22 8.97 52.11 -19.25
C ARG A 22 7.61 51.37 -19.17
N PRO A 23 7.37 50.58 -18.12
CA PRO A 23 6.14 49.81 -18.02
C PRO A 23 4.94 50.76 -17.99
N THR A 24 3.97 50.52 -18.88
CA THR A 24 2.75 51.32 -18.92
C THR A 24 1.88 51.01 -17.69
N ARG A 25 1.01 51.94 -17.29
CA ARG A 25 0.04 51.71 -16.19
C ARG A 25 -0.77 50.42 -16.39
N ARG A 26 -1.10 50.09 -17.64
CA ARG A 26 -1.80 48.86 -18.00
C ARG A 26 -0.94 47.63 -17.71
N THR A 27 0.34 47.64 -18.08
CA THR A 27 1.28 46.54 -17.80
C THR A 27 1.42 46.29 -16.30
N VAL A 28 1.53 47.35 -15.49
CA VAL A 28 1.63 47.25 -14.04
C VAL A 28 0.36 46.65 -13.43
N LEU A 29 -0.82 47.14 -13.82
CA LEU A 29 -2.10 46.64 -13.32
C LEU A 29 -2.36 45.18 -13.73
N THR A 30 -2.07 44.80 -14.98
CA THR A 30 -2.25 43.43 -15.45
C THR A 30 -1.31 42.47 -14.72
N ALA A 31 -0.03 42.81 -14.56
CA ALA A 31 0.92 41.98 -13.84
C ALA A 31 0.52 41.81 -12.36
N GLY A 32 0.08 42.89 -11.71
CA GLY A 32 -0.42 42.86 -10.33
C GLY A 32 -1.65 41.95 -10.16
N SER A 33 -2.65 42.08 -11.04
CA SER A 33 -3.86 41.25 -11.01
C SER A 33 -3.57 39.78 -11.25
N VAL A 34 -2.67 39.44 -12.18
CA VAL A 34 -2.25 38.05 -12.42
C VAL A 34 -1.51 37.48 -11.21
N ALA A 35 -0.62 38.26 -10.60
CA ALA A 35 0.11 37.83 -9.41
C ALA A 35 -0.82 37.57 -8.22
N LEU A 36 -1.75 38.50 -7.94
CA LEU A 36 -2.75 38.36 -6.88
C LEU A 36 -3.72 37.20 -7.15
N GLY A 37 -4.19 37.05 -8.40
CA GLY A 37 -5.05 35.94 -8.80
C GLY A 37 -4.34 34.58 -8.65
N GLY A 38 -3.06 34.50 -9.05
CA GLY A 38 -2.24 33.31 -8.89
C GLY A 38 -2.01 32.94 -7.43
N ALA A 39 -1.67 33.91 -6.58
CA ALA A 39 -1.52 33.70 -5.14
C ALA A 39 -2.84 33.22 -4.51
N GLY A 40 -3.96 33.86 -4.85
CA GLY A 40 -5.30 33.45 -4.42
C GLY A 40 -5.62 32.00 -4.81
N ALA A 41 -5.36 31.62 -6.06
CA ALA A 41 -5.56 30.25 -6.53
C ALA A 41 -4.72 29.22 -5.74
N CYS A 42 -3.44 29.51 -5.47
CA CYS A 42 -2.60 28.65 -4.65
C CYS A 42 -3.13 28.51 -3.20
N THR A 43 -3.60 29.61 -2.60
CA THR A 43 -4.14 29.59 -1.23
C THR A 43 -5.44 28.79 -1.10
N LEU A 44 -6.22 28.66 -2.18
CA LEU A 44 -7.42 27.82 -2.22
C LEU A 44 -7.09 26.36 -2.57
N ALA A 45 -6.15 26.14 -3.50
CA ALA A 45 -5.75 24.80 -3.93
C ALA A 45 -5.07 24.00 -2.81
N ALA A 46 -4.24 24.65 -1.99
CA ALA A 46 -3.54 23.98 -0.89
C ALA A 46 -4.47 23.28 0.13
N PRO A 47 -5.45 23.96 0.77
CA PRO A 47 -6.37 23.31 1.71
C PRO A 47 -7.32 22.33 1.02
N PHE A 48 -7.64 22.51 -0.26
CA PHE A 48 -8.42 21.55 -1.04
C PHE A 48 -7.65 20.25 -1.30
N LEU A 49 -6.38 20.33 -1.73
CA LEU A 49 -5.53 19.16 -1.89
C LEU A 49 -5.29 18.47 -0.55
N ASP A 50 -5.16 19.25 0.52
CA ASP A 50 -5.00 18.71 1.87
C ASP A 50 -6.27 18.03 2.39
N SER A 51 -7.46 18.52 2.05
CA SER A 51 -8.73 17.85 2.39
C SER A 51 -8.88 16.50 1.69
N LEU A 52 -8.38 16.37 0.44
CA LEU A 52 -8.32 15.09 -0.28
C LEU A 52 -7.27 14.12 0.28
N ARG A 53 -6.22 14.63 0.95
CA ARG A 53 -5.22 13.79 1.64
C ARG A 53 -5.74 13.30 2.98
N ARG A 54 -6.54 14.09 3.68
CA ARG A 54 -7.04 13.75 5.01
C ARG A 54 -7.96 12.54 5.06
N THR A 55 -8.59 12.11 3.97
CA THR A 55 -9.25 10.78 3.94
C THR A 55 -8.25 9.62 4.06
N ARG A 56 -7.05 9.74 3.51
CA ARG A 56 -5.95 8.76 3.68
C ARG A 56 -5.21 8.92 5.00
N ALA A 57 -5.13 10.14 5.52
CA ALA A 57 -4.47 10.42 6.78
C ALA A 57 -5.37 10.12 7.98
N SER A 58 -6.70 10.26 7.89
CA SER A 58 -7.62 9.88 8.96
C SER A 58 -7.62 8.38 9.20
N SER A 59 -7.44 7.55 8.16
CA SER A 59 -7.15 6.12 8.34
C SER A 59 -5.75 5.84 8.91
N ALA A 60 -4.80 6.76 8.76
CA ALA A 60 -3.44 6.67 9.33
C ALA A 60 -3.28 7.36 10.70
N ALA A 61 -4.24 8.19 11.12
CA ALA A 61 -4.21 9.00 12.34
C ALA A 61 -5.24 8.50 13.37
N SER A 62 -6.32 7.84 12.95
CA SER A 62 -7.18 7.05 13.86
C SER A 62 -6.57 5.68 14.21
N THR A 63 -5.35 5.38 13.74
CA THR A 63 -4.62 4.11 13.93
C THR A 63 -3.47 4.23 14.94
N GLN A 64 -3.38 5.33 15.68
CA GLN A 64 -2.50 5.38 16.86
C GLN A 64 -3.11 4.69 18.09
N GLU A 65 -4.41 4.40 18.09
CA GLU A 65 -5.01 3.40 18.98
C GLU A 65 -4.90 2.03 18.29
N GLU A 66 -3.99 1.20 18.81
CA GLU A 66 -3.63 -0.17 18.43
C GLU A 66 -2.75 -0.36 17.18
N THR A 67 -1.50 0.11 17.28
CA THR A 67 -0.38 -0.43 16.47
C THR A 67 -0.24 -1.94 16.66
N VAL A 68 -0.54 -2.42 17.86
CA VAL A 68 -0.52 -3.83 18.25
C VAL A 68 -1.88 -4.26 18.78
N LEU A 69 -2.27 -5.50 18.50
CA LEU A 69 -3.54 -6.10 18.95
C LEU A 69 -3.28 -7.54 19.42
N ASP A 70 -3.73 -7.85 20.64
CA ASP A 70 -3.63 -9.21 21.20
C ASP A 70 -4.94 -9.96 21.00
N ILE A 71 -4.85 -11.14 20.40
CA ILE A 71 -6.00 -11.99 20.11
C ILE A 71 -5.80 -13.34 20.78
N SER A 72 -6.70 -13.67 21.70
CA SER A 72 -6.80 -15.03 22.23
C SER A 72 -7.33 -15.97 21.13
N VAL A 73 -6.73 -17.14 20.97
CA VAL A 73 -7.12 -18.20 20.03
C VAL A 73 -7.56 -19.48 20.74
N GLN A 74 -7.78 -19.41 22.06
CA GLN A 74 -8.20 -20.55 22.90
C GLN A 74 -9.57 -21.12 22.50
N ASP A 75 -10.44 -20.27 21.96
CA ASP A 75 -11.82 -20.54 21.54
C ASP A 75 -11.90 -21.13 20.11
N LEU A 76 -10.78 -21.13 19.39
CA LEU A 76 -10.76 -21.53 17.99
C LEU A 76 -10.56 -23.04 17.89
N GLU A 77 -11.57 -23.77 17.41
CA GLU A 77 -11.49 -25.22 17.19
C GLU A 77 -10.65 -25.57 15.93
N PRO A 78 -10.01 -26.75 15.86
CA PRO A 78 -9.31 -27.17 14.65
C PRO A 78 -10.26 -27.23 13.44
N GLY A 79 -9.85 -26.61 12.33
CA GLY A 79 -10.66 -26.45 11.12
C GLY A 79 -11.53 -25.19 11.12
N ALA A 80 -11.69 -24.52 12.26
CA ALA A 80 -12.40 -23.25 12.35
C ALA A 80 -11.49 -22.07 11.98
N HIS A 81 -12.12 -20.97 11.60
CA HIS A 81 -11.46 -19.69 11.43
C HIS A 81 -12.33 -18.58 12.03
N LYS A 82 -11.69 -17.47 12.39
CA LYS A 82 -12.36 -16.23 12.78
C LYS A 82 -11.72 -15.05 12.10
N ILE A 83 -12.50 -13.99 11.91
CA ILE A 83 -12.03 -12.73 11.33
C ILE A 83 -11.99 -11.69 12.44
N VAL A 84 -10.85 -11.02 12.56
CA VAL A 84 -10.65 -9.86 13.44
C VAL A 84 -10.30 -8.65 12.58
N VAL A 85 -10.49 -7.44 13.10
CA VAL A 85 -10.09 -6.21 12.41
C VAL A 85 -8.84 -5.66 13.09
N TRP A 86 -7.78 -5.45 12.32
CA TRP A 86 -6.54 -4.82 12.79
C TRP A 86 -6.16 -3.70 11.82
N GLN A 87 -5.97 -2.47 12.33
CA GLN A 87 -5.71 -1.28 11.52
C GLN A 87 -6.72 -1.05 10.38
N GLY A 88 -7.99 -1.39 10.62
CA GLY A 88 -9.06 -1.31 9.62
C GLY A 88 -9.01 -2.40 8.54
N MET A 89 -8.06 -3.33 8.61
CA MET A 89 -7.94 -4.46 7.68
C MET A 89 -8.55 -5.73 8.31
N PRO A 90 -9.33 -6.52 7.55
CA PRO A 90 -9.80 -7.81 8.02
C PRO A 90 -8.64 -8.82 8.03
N VAL A 91 -8.46 -9.50 9.15
CA VAL A 91 -7.44 -10.53 9.36
C VAL A 91 -8.15 -11.83 9.70
N ALA A 92 -8.05 -12.83 8.82
CA ALA A 92 -8.50 -14.18 9.10
C ALA A 92 -7.44 -14.93 9.90
N ILE A 93 -7.84 -15.48 11.03
CA ILE A 93 -7.06 -16.38 11.87
C ILE A 93 -7.71 -17.76 11.77
N GLN A 94 -6.98 -18.72 11.22
CA GLN A 94 -7.41 -20.09 11.01
C GLN A 94 -6.62 -21.02 11.93
N ARG A 95 -7.31 -21.95 12.60
CA ARG A 95 -6.67 -23.08 13.26
C ARG A 95 -6.76 -24.29 12.34
N ARG A 96 -5.63 -24.80 11.89
CA ARG A 96 -5.56 -25.89 10.90
C ARG A 96 -5.59 -27.25 11.57
N THR A 97 -6.25 -28.20 10.92
CA THR A 97 -6.10 -29.62 11.27
C THR A 97 -4.83 -30.20 10.65
N PRO A 98 -4.32 -31.35 11.14
CA PRO A 98 -3.22 -32.05 10.49
C PRO A 98 -3.49 -32.39 9.03
N GLU A 99 -4.73 -32.68 8.65
CA GLU A 99 -5.16 -32.94 7.28
C GLU A 99 -4.99 -31.71 6.39
N MET A 100 -5.39 -30.53 6.90
CA MET A 100 -5.22 -29.26 6.20
C MET A 100 -3.74 -28.95 5.99
N ILE A 101 -2.90 -29.17 7.00
CA ILE A 101 -1.45 -28.94 6.89
C ILE A 101 -0.86 -29.85 5.81
N ARG A 102 -1.19 -31.15 5.81
CA ARG A 102 -0.75 -32.10 4.78
C ARG A 102 -1.21 -31.70 3.38
N ALA A 103 -2.44 -31.19 3.24
CA ALA A 103 -2.97 -30.75 1.96
C ALA A 103 -2.19 -29.56 1.37
N LEU A 104 -1.62 -28.68 2.20
CA LEU A 104 -0.83 -27.53 1.75
C LEU A 104 0.52 -27.93 1.12
N GLU A 105 1.00 -29.12 1.43
CA GLU A 105 2.27 -29.69 0.94
C GLU A 105 2.08 -30.61 -0.28
N ASP A 106 0.83 -30.85 -0.70
CA ASP A 106 0.53 -31.70 -1.85
C ASP A 106 1.17 -31.15 -3.15
N PRO A 107 2.05 -31.92 -3.82
CA PRO A 107 2.66 -31.52 -5.09
C PRO A 107 1.65 -31.09 -6.16
N ALA A 108 0.45 -31.71 -6.18
CA ALA A 108 -0.60 -31.37 -7.13
C ALA A 108 -1.19 -29.98 -6.87
N LEU A 109 -1.30 -29.58 -5.59
CA LEU A 109 -1.67 -28.21 -5.22
C LEU A 109 -0.54 -27.24 -5.57
N LEU A 110 0.70 -27.55 -5.18
CA LEU A 110 1.86 -26.68 -5.39
C LEU A 110 2.08 -26.32 -6.86
N ALA A 111 1.79 -27.25 -7.78
CA ALA A 111 1.88 -27.01 -9.22
C ALA A 111 0.87 -25.95 -9.72
N GLN A 112 -0.27 -25.81 -9.05
CA GLN A 112 -1.33 -24.86 -9.41
C GLN A 112 -1.09 -23.45 -8.88
N LEU A 113 -0.14 -23.25 -7.97
CA LEU A 113 0.11 -21.95 -7.31
C LEU A 113 1.04 -21.07 -8.13
N LEU A 114 0.79 -19.75 -8.11
CA LEU A 114 1.65 -18.77 -8.78
C LEU A 114 3.01 -18.66 -8.09
N ASP A 115 2.99 -18.52 -6.75
CA ASP A 115 4.16 -18.43 -5.88
C ASP A 115 4.07 -19.46 -4.74
N PRO A 116 4.34 -20.76 -5.01
CA PRO A 116 4.18 -21.85 -4.04
C PRO A 116 5.14 -21.76 -2.85
N GLN A 117 6.31 -21.14 -3.07
CA GLN A 117 7.39 -21.03 -2.09
C GLN A 117 7.37 -19.68 -1.35
N SER A 118 6.37 -18.82 -1.63
CA SER A 118 6.22 -17.52 -0.96
C SER A 118 7.46 -16.64 -1.11
N ARG A 119 8.07 -16.60 -2.29
CA ARG A 119 9.27 -15.79 -2.56
C ARG A 119 8.94 -14.32 -2.75
N ILE A 120 7.73 -14.02 -3.21
CA ILE A 120 7.28 -12.65 -3.37
C ILE A 120 6.92 -12.10 -1.99
N ARG A 121 7.41 -10.89 -1.70
CA ARG A 121 7.28 -10.26 -0.38
C ARG A 121 5.84 -9.87 -0.07
N GLN A 122 5.10 -10.81 0.53
CA GLN A 122 3.76 -10.63 1.10
C GLN A 122 3.67 -11.14 2.54
N GLN A 123 4.78 -11.62 3.11
CA GLN A 123 4.87 -12.21 4.44
C GLN A 123 6.22 -11.86 5.07
N PRO A 124 6.34 -11.93 6.40
CA PRO A 124 7.65 -11.80 7.06
C PRO A 124 8.55 -13.00 6.74
N ARG A 125 9.85 -12.86 6.99
CA ARG A 125 10.86 -13.86 6.59
C ARG A 125 10.63 -15.22 7.27
N GLU A 126 10.18 -15.20 8.52
CA GLU A 126 9.82 -16.40 9.29
C GLU A 126 8.60 -17.15 8.75
N ALA A 127 7.80 -16.52 7.88
CA ALA A 127 6.67 -17.14 7.18
C ALA A 127 6.99 -17.45 5.70
N GLU A 128 8.25 -17.38 5.28
CA GLU A 128 8.71 -17.81 3.95
C GLU A 128 8.83 -19.35 3.91
N ASN A 129 7.68 -20.02 3.95
CA ASN A 129 7.56 -21.48 3.95
C ASN A 129 6.27 -21.92 3.24
N ALA A 130 6.04 -23.24 3.12
CA ALA A 130 4.88 -23.80 2.42
C ALA A 130 3.53 -23.45 3.08
N HIS A 131 3.50 -23.23 4.39
CA HIS A 131 2.30 -22.98 5.19
C HIS A 131 2.04 -21.48 5.45
N ARG A 132 2.96 -20.61 5.01
CA ARG A 132 2.93 -19.16 5.18
C ARG A 132 2.58 -18.73 6.59
N SER A 133 3.22 -19.36 7.57
CA SER A 133 2.91 -19.15 8.98
C SER A 133 4.11 -19.45 9.88
N LEU A 134 4.12 -18.84 11.07
CA LEU A 134 5.14 -19.05 12.09
C LEU A 134 4.99 -20.42 12.78
N ARG A 135 3.73 -20.85 12.94
CA ARG A 135 3.38 -22.20 13.38
C ARG A 135 2.44 -22.83 12.36
N PRO A 136 2.65 -24.10 11.97
CA PRO A 136 1.86 -24.73 10.90
C PRO A 136 0.38 -24.91 11.26
N ASP A 137 0.05 -25.01 12.55
CA ASP A 137 -1.32 -25.12 13.06
C ASP A 137 -2.12 -23.82 12.99
N TYR A 138 -1.49 -22.68 12.70
CA TYR A 138 -2.19 -21.40 12.57
C TYR A 138 -1.92 -20.72 11.23
N GLY A 139 -2.97 -20.32 10.52
CA GLY A 139 -2.90 -19.41 9.38
C GLY A 139 -3.38 -18.03 9.78
N VAL A 140 -2.59 -16.99 9.48
CA VAL A 140 -2.98 -15.60 9.77
C VAL A 140 -2.78 -14.77 8.51
N TYR A 141 -3.88 -14.27 7.95
CA TYR A 141 -3.89 -13.59 6.65
C TYR A 141 -4.71 -12.33 6.70
N VAL A 142 -4.17 -11.24 6.17
CA VAL A 142 -4.97 -10.07 5.79
C VAL A 142 -5.81 -10.49 4.59
N THR A 143 -7.13 -10.58 4.76
CA THR A 143 -8.07 -11.00 3.72
C THR A 143 -8.45 -9.80 2.86
N ILE A 144 -7.45 -9.14 2.29
CA ILE A 144 -7.61 -8.13 1.25
C ILE A 144 -7.02 -8.73 -0.02
N CYS A 145 -7.85 -8.82 -1.05
CA CYS A 145 -7.46 -9.39 -2.32
C CYS A 145 -6.45 -8.46 -2.99
N THR A 146 -5.28 -9.01 -3.30
CA THR A 146 -4.18 -8.26 -3.94
C THR A 146 -4.46 -7.88 -5.39
N HIS A 147 -5.66 -8.13 -5.92
CA HIS A 147 -6.07 -7.59 -7.22
C HIS A 147 -6.45 -6.11 -7.06
N LEU A 148 -7.58 -5.84 -6.40
CA LEU A 148 -8.17 -4.50 -6.25
C LEU A 148 -8.82 -4.28 -4.87
N GLY A 149 -8.46 -5.09 -3.86
CA GLY A 149 -8.78 -4.82 -2.47
C GLY A 149 -10.12 -5.37 -1.94
N CYS A 150 -10.88 -6.15 -2.72
CA CYS A 150 -12.06 -6.85 -2.19
C CYS A 150 -11.69 -7.84 -1.08
N VAL A 151 -12.62 -8.17 -0.20
CA VAL A 151 -12.40 -9.14 0.89
C VAL A 151 -12.72 -10.55 0.39
N PRO A 152 -11.76 -11.49 0.32
CA PRO A 152 -12.02 -12.89 -0.01
C PRO A 152 -12.64 -13.63 1.17
N ASP A 153 -13.59 -14.51 0.89
CA ASP A 153 -14.22 -15.36 1.89
C ASP A 153 -13.58 -16.75 1.90
N TYR A 154 -13.43 -17.33 3.09
CA TYR A 154 -12.95 -18.71 3.23
C TYR A 154 -14.09 -19.69 2.94
N GLN A 155 -13.89 -20.57 1.95
CA GLN A 155 -14.90 -21.54 1.55
C GLN A 155 -14.28 -22.77 0.89
N ASN A 156 -15.11 -23.79 0.69
CA ASN A 156 -14.75 -24.93 -0.14
C ASN A 156 -14.76 -24.51 -1.61
N ILE A 157 -13.64 -24.72 -2.29
CA ILE A 157 -13.46 -24.37 -3.69
C ILE A 157 -13.19 -25.66 -4.46
N THR A 158 -13.97 -25.93 -5.52
CA THR A 158 -13.93 -27.20 -6.26
C THR A 158 -12.57 -27.52 -6.87
N SER A 159 -11.77 -26.51 -7.21
CA SER A 159 -10.42 -26.65 -7.76
C SER A 159 -9.35 -26.97 -6.69
N LEU A 160 -9.71 -26.92 -5.40
CA LEU A 160 -8.80 -27.08 -4.28
C LEU A 160 -9.08 -28.37 -3.50
N PRO A 161 -8.12 -28.82 -2.68
CA PRO A 161 -8.38 -29.87 -1.69
C PRO A 161 -9.57 -29.48 -0.79
N ALA A 162 -10.23 -30.49 -0.22
CA ALA A 162 -11.38 -30.32 0.66
C ALA A 162 -11.09 -29.47 1.92
N SER A 163 -9.81 -29.20 2.21
CA SER A 163 -9.41 -28.22 3.22
C SER A 163 -9.89 -26.80 2.92
N GLY A 164 -10.26 -26.49 1.67
CA GLY A 164 -10.79 -25.19 1.26
C GLY A 164 -9.70 -24.16 0.92
N GLY A 165 -10.14 -22.92 0.73
CA GLY A 165 -9.30 -21.77 0.40
C GLY A 165 -10.08 -20.47 0.44
N PHE A 166 -9.47 -19.38 -0.01
CA PHE A 166 -10.12 -18.07 -0.07
C PHE A 166 -10.59 -17.75 -1.49
N PHE A 167 -11.83 -17.29 -1.63
CA PHE A 167 -12.43 -16.91 -2.91
C PHE A 167 -12.79 -15.43 -2.91
N CYS A 168 -12.31 -14.69 -3.92
CA CYS A 168 -12.64 -13.29 -4.12
C CYS A 168 -13.72 -13.15 -5.22
N PRO A 169 -14.97 -12.77 -4.87
CA PRO A 169 -16.09 -12.75 -5.82
C PRO A 169 -15.99 -11.65 -6.88
N CYS A 170 -15.20 -10.59 -6.65
CA CYS A 170 -15.14 -9.43 -7.55
C CYS A 170 -14.65 -9.78 -8.97
N HIS A 171 -13.63 -10.64 -9.07
CA HIS A 171 -13.01 -11.02 -10.34
C HIS A 171 -12.61 -12.51 -10.38
N GLY A 172 -13.09 -13.31 -9.42
CA GLY A 172 -12.90 -14.76 -9.39
C GLY A 172 -11.51 -15.26 -8.96
N SER A 173 -10.68 -14.40 -8.36
CA SER A 173 -9.38 -14.84 -7.84
C SER A 173 -9.55 -15.86 -6.71
N GLN A 174 -8.76 -16.93 -6.78
CA GLN A 174 -8.77 -18.03 -5.82
C GLN A 174 -7.40 -18.14 -5.15
N PHE A 175 -7.42 -18.40 -3.85
CA PHE A 175 -6.25 -18.65 -3.03
C PHE A 175 -6.43 -19.96 -2.26
N ASP A 176 -5.34 -20.69 -2.03
CA ASP A 176 -5.40 -21.90 -1.23
C ASP A 176 -5.59 -21.62 0.28
N GLY A 177 -5.64 -22.67 1.10
CA GLY A 177 -5.76 -22.55 2.56
C GLY A 177 -4.58 -21.85 3.26
N ALA A 178 -3.47 -21.59 2.55
CA ALA A 178 -2.35 -20.78 3.03
C ALA A 178 -2.36 -19.34 2.44
N GLY A 179 -3.46 -18.95 1.79
CA GLY A 179 -3.60 -17.66 1.13
C GLY A 179 -2.70 -17.50 -0.09
N ARG A 180 -2.21 -18.58 -0.70
CA ARG A 180 -1.39 -18.55 -1.91
C ARG A 180 -2.26 -18.49 -3.14
N VAL A 181 -2.00 -17.54 -4.03
CA VAL A 181 -2.82 -17.33 -5.22
C VAL A 181 -2.58 -18.42 -6.25
N LEU A 182 -3.64 -18.87 -6.90
CA LEU A 182 -3.57 -19.83 -7.99
C LEU A 182 -3.03 -19.15 -9.25
N ARG A 183 -2.38 -19.93 -10.12
CA ARG A 183 -1.95 -19.47 -11.45
C ARG A 183 -3.17 -19.03 -12.26
N ASN A 184 -2.94 -18.09 -13.18
CA ASN A 184 -3.96 -17.56 -14.10
C ASN A 184 -5.15 -16.88 -13.40
N MET A 185 -4.96 -16.40 -12.17
CA MET A 185 -5.92 -15.54 -11.46
C MET A 185 -5.59 -14.06 -11.70
N PRO A 186 -6.58 -13.14 -11.67
CA PRO A 186 -6.33 -11.70 -11.74
C PRO A 186 -5.47 -11.13 -10.60
N ALA A 187 -5.56 -11.71 -9.40
CA ALA A 187 -4.70 -11.34 -8.29
C ALA A 187 -3.23 -11.70 -8.59
N PRO A 188 -2.29 -10.73 -8.57
CA PRO A 188 -0.89 -10.97 -8.89
C PRO A 188 -0.07 -11.62 -7.76
N TYR A 189 -0.56 -11.61 -6.51
CA TYR A 189 0.22 -11.98 -5.33
C TYR A 189 -0.60 -12.79 -4.31
N ASN A 190 0.10 -13.45 -3.39
CA ASN A 190 -0.51 -14.14 -2.25
C ASN A 190 -1.12 -13.14 -1.26
N LEU A 191 -2.14 -13.55 -0.49
CA LEU A 191 -2.74 -12.73 0.57
C LEU A 191 -1.68 -12.33 1.61
N PRO A 192 -1.63 -11.08 2.07
CA PRO A 192 -0.58 -10.67 3.00
C PRO A 192 -0.65 -11.40 4.35
N VAL A 193 0.50 -11.71 4.94
CA VAL A 193 0.60 -12.16 6.34
C VAL A 193 0.98 -10.94 7.18
N PRO A 194 0.19 -10.52 8.17
CA PRO A 194 0.53 -9.35 8.98
C PRO A 194 1.79 -9.60 9.83
N PRO A 195 2.50 -8.56 10.30
CA PRO A 195 3.51 -8.72 11.34
C PRO A 195 2.85 -9.34 12.58
N LEU A 196 3.38 -10.46 13.07
CA LEU A 196 2.83 -11.13 14.23
C LEU A 196 3.89 -11.96 14.97
N HIS A 197 3.59 -12.27 16.22
CA HIS A 197 4.23 -13.34 16.98
C HIS A 197 3.24 -13.97 17.97
N PHE A 198 3.64 -15.12 18.52
CA PHE A 198 2.90 -15.77 19.59
C PHE A 198 3.45 -15.27 20.92
N VAL A 199 2.58 -14.66 21.74
CA VAL A 199 2.93 -14.24 23.11
C VAL A 199 3.01 -15.48 24.01
N ASP A 200 2.08 -16.40 23.80
CA ASP A 200 2.00 -17.72 24.43
C ASP A 200 1.30 -18.71 23.46
N ASP A 201 0.96 -19.91 23.94
CA ASP A 201 0.33 -20.96 23.12
C ASP A 201 -1.07 -20.62 22.60
N HIS A 202 -1.75 -19.66 23.23
CA HIS A 202 -3.15 -19.29 23.03
C HIS A 202 -3.34 -17.80 22.72
N THR A 203 -2.28 -17.02 22.53
CA THR A 203 -2.35 -15.59 22.27
C THR A 203 -1.45 -15.19 21.10
N ILE A 204 -2.05 -14.60 20.07
CA ILE A 204 -1.35 -14.02 18.92
C ILE A 204 -1.34 -12.51 19.08
N ARG A 205 -0.15 -11.89 19.02
CA ARG A 205 0.01 -10.43 18.92
C ARG A 205 0.21 -10.04 17.47
N LEU A 206 -0.72 -9.25 16.92
CA LEU A 206 -0.58 -8.59 15.62
C LEU A 206 0.14 -7.25 15.77
N GLY A 207 0.82 -6.83 14.70
CA GLY A 207 1.53 -5.56 14.60
C GLY A 207 3.01 -5.61 14.95
N GLU A 208 3.51 -6.74 15.45
CA GLU A 208 4.91 -6.91 15.83
C GLU A 208 5.44 -8.29 15.41
N SER A 209 6.56 -8.30 14.67
CA SER A 209 7.30 -9.51 14.30
C SER A 209 8.67 -9.49 14.99
N LEU A 210 8.97 -10.56 15.75
CA LEU A 210 10.22 -10.65 16.52
C LEU A 210 11.43 -10.96 15.65
N LEU A 211 11.25 -11.73 14.57
CA LEU A 211 12.35 -12.16 13.69
C LEU A 211 12.52 -11.23 12.47
N SER A 212 11.53 -10.40 12.17
CA SER A 212 11.58 -9.37 11.14
C SER A 212 11.13 -7.98 11.68
N PRO A 213 11.94 -7.29 12.52
CA PRO A 213 11.54 -6.05 13.18
C PRO A 213 11.22 -4.88 12.23
N HIS A 214 11.74 -4.90 11.01
CA HIS A 214 11.47 -3.89 9.98
C HIS A 214 10.37 -4.31 8.99
N TYR A 215 9.69 -5.43 9.25
CA TYR A 215 8.56 -5.86 8.45
C TYR A 215 7.29 -5.16 8.90
N GLY A 216 6.65 -4.47 7.96
CA GLY A 216 5.34 -3.84 8.14
C GLY A 216 4.50 -3.97 6.87
N MET A 217 3.22 -3.67 6.99
CA MET A 217 2.26 -3.72 5.86
C MET A 217 2.60 -2.75 4.73
N ASN A 218 3.38 -1.70 5.02
CA ASN A 218 3.92 -0.78 4.00
C ASN A 218 5.13 -1.33 3.23
N SER A 219 5.67 -2.48 3.63
CA SER A 219 6.87 -3.08 3.06
C SER A 219 6.57 -4.25 2.10
N ILE A 220 5.30 -4.61 1.95
CA ILE A 220 4.85 -5.69 1.06
C ILE A 220 4.74 -5.18 -0.39
N GLN A 221 4.65 -6.09 -1.36
CA GLN A 221 4.53 -5.71 -2.78
C GLN A 221 3.22 -5.00 -3.08
N GLN A 222 2.11 -5.54 -2.56
CA GLN A 222 0.80 -4.93 -2.72
C GLN A 222 -0.17 -5.42 -1.64
N LEU A 223 -1.01 -4.49 -1.18
CA LEU A 223 -2.24 -4.83 -0.45
C LEU A 223 -3.27 -5.46 -1.40
#